data_AF-A0A423K7P1-F1
#
_entry.id   AF-A0A423K7P1-F1
#
_cell.length_a   1.000
_cell.length_b   1.000
_cell.length_c   1.000
_cell.angle_alpha   90.00
_cell.angle_beta   90.00
_cell.angle_gamma   90.00
#
_symmetry.space_group_name_H-M   'P 1'
#
loop_
_entity.id
_entity.type
_entity.pdbx_description
1 polymer ?
#
loop_
_entity_poly.entity_id
_entity_poly.type
_entity_poly.pdbx_seq_one_letter_code
_entity_poly.pdbx_strand_id
1 'polypeptide(L)' 'MRTFDLIRDAVLPEFRDRVSEYLVEYETVLRENAPDSEPVRAVAHQLRGYLRGLNTTRVLGMADWEELDRRIVESWL' A
#
# COMPACT_ATOMS: atom_id res chain seq x y z
N MET A 1 -1.21 -6.98 -13.50
CA MET A 1 -0.31 -6.13 -12.69
C MET A 1 -0.47 -6.49 -11.23
N ARG A 2 0.63 -6.60 -10.46
CA ARG A 2 0.56 -6.84 -9.02
C ARG A 2 0.06 -5.57 -8.32
N THR A 3 -0.60 -5.68 -7.17
CA THR A 3 -1.08 -4.53 -6.37
C THR A 3 0.03 -3.50 -6.12
N PHE A 4 1.28 -3.96 -5.98
CA PHE A 4 2.47 -3.12 -5.82
C PHE A 4 2.73 -2.19 -7.01
N ASP A 5 2.55 -2.69 -8.24
CA ASP A 5 2.78 -1.89 -9.44
C ASP A 5 1.75 -0.76 -9.54
N LEU A 6 0.49 -1.05 -9.22
CA LEU A 6 -0.57 -0.05 -9.20
C LEU A 6 -0.33 1.03 -8.14
N ILE A 7 0.15 0.63 -6.96
CA ILE A 7 0.53 1.58 -5.90
C ILE A 7 1.61 2.55 -6.41
N ARG A 8 2.62 2.04 -7.11
CA ARG A 8 3.72 2.88 -7.63
C ARG A 8 3.29 3.78 -8.78
N ASP A 9 2.42 3.30 -9.66
CA ASP A 9 1.89 4.09 -10.79
C ASP A 9 1.01 5.26 -10.30
N ALA A 10 0.16 5.01 -9.31
CA ALA A 10 -0.78 6.00 -8.78
C ALA A 10 -0.11 7.16 -8.01
N VAL A 11 1.06 6.91 -7.42
CA VAL A 11 1.76 7.87 -6.54
C VAL A 11 2.69 8.77 -7.36
N LEU A 12 2.65 10.08 -7.07
CA LEU A 12 3.57 11.06 -7.67
C LEU A 12 5.05 10.68 -7.45
N PRO A 13 5.94 10.91 -8.43
CA PRO A 13 7.33 10.46 -8.38
C PRO A 13 8.08 10.80 -7.09
N GLU A 14 7.86 12.00 -6.55
CA GLU A 14 8.53 12.50 -5.33
C GLU A 14 8.17 11.73 -4.04
N PHE A 15 7.06 10.97 -4.03
CA PHE A 15 6.65 10.16 -2.88
C PHE A 15 6.92 8.66 -3.06
N ARG A 16 7.40 8.24 -4.25
CA ARG A 16 7.57 6.81 -4.58
C ARG A 16 8.62 6.12 -3.73
N ASP A 17 9.71 6.80 -3.38
CA ASP A 17 10.73 6.25 -2.49
C ASP A 17 10.13 5.89 -1.13
N ARG A 18 9.36 6.82 -0.54
CA ARG A 18 8.74 6.59 0.78
C ARG A 18 7.69 5.48 0.73
N VAL A 19 6.89 5.41 -0.33
CA VAL A 19 5.95 4.30 -0.54
C VAL A 19 6.67 2.98 -0.74
N SER A 20 7.83 2.99 -1.40
CA SER A 20 8.63 1.78 -1.62
C SER A 20 9.18 1.20 -0.32
N GLU A 21 9.52 2.03 0.67
CA GLU A 21 9.92 1.55 2.00
C GLU A 21 8.80 0.70 2.65
N TYR A 22 7.55 1.18 2.63
CA TYR A 22 6.41 0.44 3.16
C TYR A 22 6.11 -0.84 2.36
N LEU A 23 6.30 -0.82 1.03
CA LEU A 23 6.12 -2.02 0.19
C LEU A 23 7.18 -3.09 0.49
N VAL A 24 8.44 -2.69 0.70
CA VAL A 24 9.52 -3.59 1.10
C VAL A 24 9.26 -4.17 2.49
N GLU A 25 8.79 -3.36 3.44
CA GLU A 25 8.41 -3.83 4.77
C GLU A 25 7.28 -4.87 4.71
N TYR A 26 6.20 -4.57 3.98
CA TYR A 26 5.10 -5.52 3.78
C TYR A 26 5.58 -6.83 3.14
N GLU A 27 6.40 -6.77 2.09
CA GLU A 27 6.93 -7.99 1.44
C GLU A 27 7.84 -8.80 2.37
N THR A 28 8.64 -8.12 3.18
CA THR A 28 9.53 -8.78 4.16
C THR A 28 8.71 -9.52 5.21
N VAL A 29 7.75 -8.85 5.83
CA VAL A 29 6.89 -9.46 6.85
C VAL A 29 6.03 -10.58 6.28
N LEU A 30 5.51 -10.43 5.06
CA LEU A 30 4.75 -11.47 4.36
C LEU A 30 5.60 -12.72 4.05
N ARG A 31 6.90 -12.57 3.84
CA ARG A 31 7.82 -13.69 3.63
C ARG A 31 8.09 -14.46 4.92
N GLU A 32 8.12 -13.76 6.05
CA GLU A 32 8.47 -14.32 7.35
C GLU A 32 7.27 -14.89 8.11
N ASN A 33 6.04 -14.54 7.72
CA ASN A 33 4.83 -14.88 8.44
C ASN A 33 3.73 -15.43 7.51
N ALA A 34 2.72 -16.07 8.10
CA ALA A 34 1.53 -16.46 7.35
C ALA A 34 0.77 -15.20 6.85
N PRO A 35 0.13 -15.25 5.67
CA PRO A 35 -0.59 -14.10 5.10
C PRO A 35 -1.64 -13.48 6.04
N ASP A 36 -2.33 -14.30 6.82
CA ASP A 36 -3.38 -13.87 7.76
C ASP A 36 -2.86 -13.52 9.17
N SER A 37 -1.54 -13.52 9.34
CA SER A 37 -0.92 -13.23 10.63
C SER A 37 -1.10 -11.76 11.03
N GLU A 38 -1.15 -11.51 12.34
CA GLU A 38 -1.25 -10.15 12.89
C GLU A 38 -0.14 -9.21 12.40
N PRO A 39 1.15 -9.64 12.30
CA PRO A 39 2.21 -8.80 11.74
C PRO A 39 1.93 -8.35 10.31
N VAL A 40 1.48 -9.25 9.43
CA VAL A 40 1.17 -8.93 8.02
C VAL A 40 0.02 -7.93 7.93
N ARG A 41 -1.04 -8.14 8.72
CA ARG A 41 -2.18 -7.22 8.77
C ARG A 41 -1.78 -5.84 9.31
N ALA A 42 -0.88 -5.79 10.31
CA ALA A 42 -0.40 -4.55 10.89
C ALA A 42 0.35 -3.69 9.85
N VAL A 43 1.30 -4.27 9.12
CA VAL A 43 2.05 -3.53 8.08
C VAL A 43 1.17 -3.18 6.86
N ALA A 44 0.19 -4.02 6.52
CA ALA A 44 -0.81 -3.69 5.50
C ALA A 44 -1.65 -2.45 5.90
N HIS A 45 -2.11 -2.39 7.15
CA HIS A 45 -2.84 -1.23 7.68
C HIS A 45 -1.98 0.03 7.70
N GLN A 46 -0.70 -0.08 8.03
CA GLN A 46 0.23 1.05 8.05
C GLN A 46 0.43 1.64 6.65
N LEU A 47 0.72 0.79 5.64
CA LEU A 47 0.83 1.21 4.25
C LEU A 47 -0.46 1.85 3.75
N ARG A 48 -1.61 1.23 4.02
CA ARG A 48 -2.93 1.79 3.67
C ARG A 48 -3.15 3.17 4.30
N GLY A 49 -2.78 3.34 5.57
CA GLY A 49 -2.87 4.60 6.29
C GLY A 49 -2.01 5.69 5.63
N TYR A 50 -0.78 5.34 5.21
CA TYR A 50 0.10 6.27 4.51
C TYR A 50 -0.48 6.69 3.15
N LEU A 51 -0.95 5.74 2.34
CA LEU A 51 -1.59 6.01 1.05
C LEU A 51 -2.84 6.88 1.19
N ARG A 52 -3.64 6.66 2.25
CA ARG A 52 -4.78 7.52 2.57
C ARG A 52 -4.34 8.96 2.84
N GLY A 53 -3.22 9.15 3.55
CA GLY A 53 -2.61 10.46 3.78
C GLY A 53 -2.13 11.14 2.51
N LEU A 54 -1.60 10.38 1.54
CA LEU A 54 -1.25 10.92 0.21
C LEU A 54 -2.51 11.34 -0.58
N ASN A 55 -3.61 10.58 -0.46
CA ASN A 55 -4.86 10.97 -1.09
C ASN A 55 -5.42 12.27 -0.51
N THR A 56 -5.35 12.48 0.81
CA THR A 56 -5.86 13.72 1.43
C THR A 56 -5.06 14.96 1.02
N THR A 57 -3.77 14.80 0.69
CA THR A 57 -2.92 15.88 0.15
C THR A 57 -2.98 16.00 -1.38
N ARG A 58 -3.83 15.20 -2.06
CA ARG A 58 -4.00 15.16 -3.52
C ARG A 58 -2.74 14.79 -4.30
N VAL A 59 -1.83 14.05 -3.68
CA VAL A 59 -0.60 13.52 -4.34
C VAL A 59 -0.76 12.06 -4.78
N LEU A 60 -1.97 11.53 -4.60
CA LEU A 60 -2.48 10.30 -5.19
C LEU A 60 -3.72 10.67 -6.02
N GLY A 61 -3.83 10.16 -7.25
CA GLY A 61 -5.02 10.36 -8.07
C GLY A 61 -6.28 9.86 -7.35
N MET A 62 -7.32 10.69 -7.24
CA MET A 62 -8.53 10.33 -6.49
C MET A 62 -9.23 9.07 -7.05
N ALA A 63 -9.24 8.90 -8.37
CA ALA A 63 -9.80 7.72 -9.03
C ALA A 63 -8.95 6.47 -8.79
N ASP A 64 -7.62 6.63 -8.67
CA ASP A 64 -6.71 5.53 -8.37
C ASP A 64 -6.88 5.07 -6.91
N TRP A 65 -7.14 5.99 -5.98
CA TRP A 65 -7.27 5.65 -4.56
C TRP A 65 -8.41 4.67 -4.26
N GLU A 66 -9.62 4.89 -4.76
CA GLU A 66 -10.78 4.05 -4.39
C GLU A 66 -10.61 2.60 -4.84
N GLU A 67 -10.10 2.40 -6.06
CA GLU A 67 -9.81 1.06 -6.57
C GLU A 67 -8.63 0.44 -5.80
N LEU A 68 -7.59 1.22 -5.52
CA LEU A 68 -6.44 0.76 -4.77
C LEU A 68 -6.79 0.35 -3.34
N ASP A 69 -7.60 1.15 -2.65
CA ASP A 69 -8.08 0.87 -1.30
C ASP A 69 -8.90 -0.42 -1.27
N ARG A 70 -9.81 -0.61 -2.25
CA ARG A 70 -10.58 -1.86 -2.38
C ARG A 70 -9.66 -3.06 -2.56
N ARG A 71 -8.69 -2.99 -3.47
CA ARG A 71 -7.77 -4.12 -3.73
C ARG A 71 -6.88 -4.44 -2.54
N ILE A 72 -6.42 -3.43 -1.80
CA ILE A 72 -5.63 -3.63 -0.57
C ILE A 72 -6.50 -4.33 0.47
N VAL A 73 -7.75 -3.90 0.66
CA VAL A 73 -8.66 -4.54 1.62
C VAL A 73 -8.94 -5.99 1.20
N GLU A 74 -9.38 -6.23 -0.04
CA GLU A 74 -9.77 -7.57 -0.49
C GLU A 74 -8.60 -8.57 -0.53
N SER A 75 -7.37 -8.09 -0.74
CA SER A 75 -6.21 -8.97 -0.90
C SER A 75 -5.37 -9.14 0.36
N TRP A 76 -5.33 -8.13 1.25
CA TRP A 76 -4.35 -8.06 2.34
C TRP A 76 -4.97 -7.91 3.73
N LEU A 77 -6.28 -7.70 3.87
CA LEU A 77 -6.96 -7.41 5.15
C LEU A 77 -8.22 -8.25 5.38
#